data_AF-A0A933P8Y0-F1
#
_entry.id   AF-A0A933P8Y0-F1
#
_cell.length_a   1.000
_cell.length_b   1.000
_cell.length_c   1.000
_cell.angle_alpha   90.00
_cell.angle_beta   90.00
_cell.angle_gamma   90.00
#
_symmetry.space_group_name_H-M   'P 1'
#
loop_
_entity.id
_entity.type
_entity.pdbx_description
1 polymer ?
#
loop_
_entity_poly.entity_id
_entity_poly.type
_entity_poly.pdbx_seq_one_letter_code
_entity_poly.pdbx_strand_id
1 'polypeptide(L)'
;MTLPVVQQRHLVLLRHAKSAWPHGVPDHERPLAGKGRRNAQAVGTWFLGEGPRPELVLCSDAVRARHTWEIVASSLDDAPPLRIEPARYGADPEDVVALVREVADEVRTVVVVG
;
A
#
# COMPACT_ATOMS: atom_id res chain seq x y z
N MET A 1 -27.15 -29.06 4.01
CA MET A 1 -25.80 -29.08 3.41
C MET A 1 -25.50 -27.65 2.97
N THR A 2 -24.90 -26.86 3.85
CA THR A 2 -24.62 -25.44 3.61
C THR A 2 -23.39 -25.38 2.69
N LEU A 3 -23.52 -24.82 1.49
CA LEU A 3 -22.36 -24.55 0.65
C LEU A 3 -21.40 -23.64 1.44
N PRO A 4 -20.08 -23.89 1.42
CA PRO A 4 -19.14 -22.99 2.07
C PRO A 4 -19.30 -21.62 1.42
N VAL A 5 -19.62 -20.61 2.24
CA VAL A 5 -19.58 -19.23 1.77
C VAL A 5 -18.10 -18.95 1.50
N VAL A 6 -17.73 -18.86 0.21
CA VAL A 6 -16.40 -18.43 -0.16
C VAL A 6 -16.32 -16.95 0.18
N GLN A 7 -15.79 -16.65 1.35
CA GLN A 7 -15.64 -15.27 1.78
C GLN A 7 -14.54 -14.62 0.94
N GLN A 8 -14.89 -13.63 0.11
CA GLN A 8 -13.93 -12.95 -0.75
C GLN A 8 -12.87 -12.21 0.09
N ARG A 9 -11.62 -12.26 -0.39
CA ARG A 9 -10.48 -11.49 0.13
C ARG A 9 -9.90 -10.65 -1.00
N HIS A 10 -9.49 -9.43 -0.70
CA HIS A 10 -8.88 -8.50 -1.64
C HIS A 10 -7.39 -8.31 -1.32
N LEU A 11 -6.55 -8.50 -2.32
CA LEU A 11 -5.16 -8.07 -2.30
C LEU A 11 -5.02 -6.89 -3.27
N VAL A 12 -4.66 -5.72 -2.74
CA VAL A 12 -4.39 -4.52 -3.54
C VAL A 12 -2.89 -4.31 -3.61
N LEU A 13 -2.34 -4.34 -4.83
CA LEU A 13 -0.94 -4.04 -5.08
C LEU A 13 -0.82 -2.58 -5.52
N LEU A 14 -0.35 -1.73 -4.61
CA LEU A 14 -0.16 -0.31 -4.85
C LEU A 14 1.32 -0.01 -5.06
N ARG A 15 1.70 0.25 -6.31
CA ARG A 15 3.02 0.83 -6.58
C ARG A 15 3.10 2.25 -6.02
N HIS A 16 4.21 2.61 -5.41
CA HIS A 16 4.49 3.96 -4.96
C HIS A 16 4.27 4.99 -6.08
N ALA A 17 3.79 6.18 -5.71
CA ALA A 17 3.57 7.24 -6.67
C ALA A 17 4.90 7.79 -7.23
N LYS A 18 4.81 8.62 -8.28
CA LYS A 18 5.98 9.17 -8.96
C LYS A 18 6.91 9.91 -7.98
N SER A 19 8.16 9.45 -7.88
CA SER A 19 9.22 10.09 -7.11
C SER A 19 9.92 11.23 -7.87
N ALA A 20 10.48 12.16 -7.11
CA ALA A 20 11.40 13.18 -7.58
C ALA A 20 12.84 12.63 -7.64
N TRP A 21 13.74 13.38 -8.26
CA TRP A 21 15.18 13.08 -8.36
C TRP A 21 16.01 14.30 -7.97
N PRO A 22 15.98 14.73 -6.69
CA PRO A 22 16.86 15.77 -6.21
C PRO A 22 18.33 15.29 -6.23
N HIS A 23 19.26 16.19 -6.54
CA HIS A 23 20.69 15.89 -6.51
C HIS A 23 21.15 15.54 -5.10
N GLY A 24 22.00 14.50 -4.99
CA GLY A 24 22.63 14.11 -3.72
C GLY A 24 21.73 13.31 -2.76
N VAL A 25 20.52 12.94 -3.15
CA VAL A 25 19.61 12.15 -2.30
C VAL A 25 19.69 10.66 -2.65
N PRO A 26 19.95 9.77 -1.68
CA PRO A 26 19.94 8.31 -1.87
C PRO A 26 18.59 7.82 -2.41
N ASP A 27 18.56 6.73 -3.19
CA ASP A 27 17.30 6.29 -3.83
C ASP A 27 16.18 6.02 -2.81
N HIS A 28 16.52 5.37 -1.71
CA HIS A 28 15.59 5.04 -0.63
C HIS A 28 14.93 6.27 0.01
N GLU A 29 15.66 7.39 0.05
CA GLU A 29 15.22 8.66 0.63
C GLU A 29 14.50 9.56 -0.38
N ARG A 30 14.38 9.15 -1.65
CA ARG A 30 13.79 10.00 -2.69
C ARG A 30 12.35 10.37 -2.34
N PRO A 31 12.00 11.67 -2.34
CA PRO A 31 10.66 12.11 -2.05
C PRO A 31 9.73 11.93 -3.26
N LEU A 32 8.43 12.13 -3.04
CA LEU A 32 7.45 12.21 -4.12
C LEU A 32 7.61 13.49 -4.94
N ALA A 33 7.44 13.38 -6.26
CA ALA A 33 7.26 14.53 -7.13
C ALA A 33 5.86 15.13 -6.96
N GLY A 34 5.65 16.39 -7.36
CA GLY A 34 4.34 17.04 -7.29
C GLY A 34 3.22 16.27 -8.00
N LYS A 35 3.51 15.66 -9.16
CA LYS A 35 2.57 14.76 -9.85
C LYS A 35 2.31 13.48 -9.03
N GLY A 36 3.32 12.94 -8.35
CA GLY A 36 3.16 11.76 -7.48
C GLY A 36 2.19 12.03 -6.34
N ARG A 37 2.28 13.19 -5.70
CA ARG A 37 1.35 13.60 -4.63
C ARG A 37 -0.10 13.64 -5.11
N ARG A 38 -0.36 14.25 -6.28
CA ARG A 38 -1.71 14.29 -6.88
C ARG A 38 -2.24 12.91 -7.24
N ASN A 39 -1.38 12.04 -7.77
CA ASN A 39 -1.76 10.65 -8.07
C ASN A 39 -2.13 9.88 -6.80
N ALA A 40 -1.36 10.05 -5.71
CA ALA A 40 -1.67 9.42 -4.42
C ALA A 40 -3.01 9.91 -3.85
N GLN A 41 -3.33 11.21 -3.99
CA GLN A 41 -4.65 11.74 -3.60
C GLN A 41 -5.78 11.08 -4.39
N ALA A 42 -5.63 10.93 -5.71
CA ALA A 42 -6.64 10.29 -6.55
C ALA A 42 -6.88 8.82 -6.15
N VAL A 43 -5.82 8.10 -5.76
CA VAL A 43 -5.95 6.73 -5.21
C VAL A 43 -6.70 6.74 -3.87
N GLY A 44 -6.43 7.70 -2.99
CA GLY A 44 -7.19 7.89 -1.76
C GLY A 44 -8.67 8.13 -2.01
N THR A 45 -9.03 9.01 -2.94
CA THR A 45 -10.42 9.26 -3.35
C THR A 45 -11.07 7.99 -3.92
N TRP A 46 -10.34 7.21 -4.71
CA TRP A 46 -10.84 5.94 -5.24
C TRP A 46 -11.16 4.94 -4.12
N PHE A 47 -10.27 4.80 -3.12
CA PHE A 47 -10.53 3.94 -1.96
C PHE A 47 -11.74 4.39 -1.13
N LEU A 48 -11.97 5.70 -1.00
CA LEU A 48 -13.13 6.24 -0.27
C LEU A 48 -14.46 5.95 -0.99
N GLY A 49 -14.47 5.92 -2.32
CA GLY A 49 -15.69 5.78 -3.11
C GLY A 49 -15.99 4.35 -3.60
N GLU A 50 -15.07 3.78 -4.37
CA GLU A 50 -15.31 2.57 -5.17
C GLU A 50 -14.36 1.41 -4.81
N GLY A 51 -13.23 1.72 -4.15
CA GLY A 51 -12.22 0.74 -3.81
C GLY A 51 -12.62 -0.13 -2.61
N PRO A 52 -11.99 -1.31 -2.46
CA PRO A 52 -12.20 -2.14 -1.28
C PRO A 52 -11.64 -1.43 -0.06
N ARG A 53 -12.41 -1.39 1.05
CA ARG A 53 -11.98 -0.77 2.30
C ARG A 53 -10.69 -1.44 2.80
N PRO A 54 -9.56 -0.73 2.92
CA PRO A 54 -8.32 -1.27 3.47
C PRO A 54 -8.48 -1.70 4.92
N GLU A 55 -7.97 -2.87 5.29
CA GLU A 55 -7.95 -3.36 6.68
C GLU A 55 -6.53 -3.52 7.24
N LEU A 56 -5.55 -3.74 6.38
CA LEU A 56 -4.13 -3.78 6.73
C LEU A 56 -3.28 -3.27 5.58
N VAL A 57 -2.23 -2.52 5.91
CA VAL A 57 -1.27 -2.02 4.92
C VAL A 57 0.12 -2.54 5.25
N LEU A 58 0.75 -3.14 4.25
CA LEU A 58 2.12 -3.64 4.29
C LEU A 58 2.95 -2.75 3.38
N CYS A 59 3.81 -1.90 3.94
CA CYS A 59 4.44 -0.81 3.20
C CYS A 59 5.97 -0.90 3.23
N SER A 60 6.60 -0.77 2.07
CA SER A 60 8.05 -0.55 1.98
C SER A 60 8.49 0.65 2.82
N ASP A 61 9.66 0.56 3.43
CA ASP A 61 10.22 1.62 4.27
C ASP A 61 10.77 2.82 3.45
N ALA A 62 10.89 2.67 2.12
CA ALA A 62 11.29 3.74 1.22
C ALA A 62 10.40 4.98 1.38
N VAL A 63 11.01 6.17 1.44
CA VAL A 63 10.33 7.44 1.71
C VAL A 63 9.14 7.69 0.77
N ARG A 64 9.31 7.40 -0.52
CA ARG A 64 8.24 7.54 -1.52
C ARG A 64 7.07 6.58 -1.30
N ALA A 65 7.31 5.36 -0.80
CA ALA A 65 6.25 4.39 -0.53
C ALA A 65 5.43 4.84 0.68
N ARG A 66 6.12 5.17 1.79
CA ARG A 66 5.49 5.74 3.00
C ARG A 66 4.68 7.00 2.71
N HIS A 67 5.28 7.98 2.04
CA HIS A 67 4.56 9.21 1.65
C HIS A 67 3.40 8.96 0.67
N THR A 68 3.47 7.93 -0.18
CA THR A 68 2.34 7.56 -1.04
C THR A 68 1.17 7.11 -0.16
N TRP A 69 1.42 6.20 0.77
CA TRP A 69 0.39 5.69 1.66
C TRP A 69 -0.16 6.78 2.60
N GLU A 70 0.69 7.63 3.18
CA GLU A 70 0.24 8.75 4.03
C GLU A 70 -0.76 9.65 3.31
N ILE A 71 -0.50 9.97 2.04
CA ILE A 71 -1.41 10.79 1.24
C ILE A 71 -2.70 10.03 0.92
N VAL A 72 -2.62 8.74 0.57
CA VAL A 72 -3.80 7.90 0.35
C VAL A 72 -4.67 7.84 1.63
N ALA A 73 -4.06 7.55 2.77
CA ALA A 73 -4.71 7.42 4.06
C ALA A 73 -5.37 8.73 4.51
N SER A 74 -4.81 9.89 4.14
CA SER A 74 -5.42 11.19 4.45
C SER A 74 -6.80 11.43 3.81
N SER A 75 -7.18 10.61 2.83
CA SER A 75 -8.48 10.66 2.16
C SER A 75 -9.48 9.61 2.69
N LEU A 76 -9.07 8.74 3.62
CA LEU A 76 -9.92 7.70 4.19
C LEU A 76 -10.59 8.22 5.46
N ASP A 77 -11.80 7.73 5.76
CA ASP A 77 -12.48 8.05 7.02
C ASP A 77 -11.70 7.50 8.23
N ASP A 78 -11.19 6.26 8.11
CA ASP A 78 -10.34 5.60 9.10
C ASP A 78 -9.07 5.07 8.44
N ALA A 79 -7.91 5.43 8.98
CA ALA A 79 -6.64 4.83 8.54
C ALA A 79 -6.49 3.42 9.11
N PRO A 80 -6.28 2.39 8.27
CA PRO A 80 -6.01 1.04 8.76
C PRO A 80 -4.63 0.95 9.46
N PRO A 81 -4.39 -0.10 10.24
CA PRO A 81 -3.05 -0.44 10.72
C PRO A 81 -2.03 -0.49 9.58
N LEU A 82 -0.87 0.13 9.83
CA LEU A 82 0.27 0.18 8.91
C LEU A 82 1.43 -0.63 9.51
N ARG A 83 1.91 -1.62 8.76
CA ARG A 83 3.14 -2.37 9.06
C ARG A 83 4.21 -2.00 8.04
N ILE A 84 5.34 -1.50 8.53
CA ILE A 84 6.51 -1.17 7.70
C ILE A 84 7.34 -2.44 7.50
N GLU A 85 7.72 -2.71 6.26
CA GLU A 85 8.43 -3.91 5.81
C GLU A 85 9.75 -3.53 5.13
N PRO A 86 10.85 -3.37 5.90
CA PRO A 86 12.14 -2.92 5.37
C PRO A 86 12.74 -3.84 4.31
N ALA A 87 12.49 -5.15 4.40
CA ALA A 87 13.00 -6.16 3.48
C ALA A 87 12.44 -6.05 2.04
N ARG A 88 11.59 -5.05 1.76
CA ARG A 88 10.85 -4.95 0.49
C ARG A 88 11.29 -3.84 -0.45
N TYR A 89 12.32 -3.10 -0.10
CA TYR A 89 13.00 -2.30 -1.11
C TYR A 89 13.68 -3.23 -2.12
N GLY A 90 13.02 -3.45 -3.28
CA GLY A 90 13.50 -4.38 -4.32
C GLY A 90 13.06 -5.83 -4.15
N ALA A 91 11.99 -6.10 -3.40
CA ALA A 91 11.43 -7.45 -3.24
C ALA A 91 10.89 -8.02 -4.55
N ASP A 92 11.06 -9.34 -4.72
CA ASP A 92 10.52 -10.09 -5.85
C ASP A 92 9.06 -10.51 -5.57
N PRO A 93 8.28 -10.91 -6.60
CA PRO A 93 6.88 -11.31 -6.44
C PRO A 93 6.65 -12.41 -5.37
N GLU A 94 7.61 -13.32 -5.22
CA GLU A 94 7.58 -14.41 -4.24
C GLU A 94 7.59 -13.89 -2.80
N ASP A 95 8.39 -12.85 -2.53
CA ASP A 95 8.43 -12.18 -1.23
C ASP A 95 7.09 -11.51 -0.94
N VAL A 96 6.46 -10.93 -1.97
CA VAL A 96 5.12 -10.32 -1.88
C VAL A 96 4.10 -11.34 -1.38
N VAL A 97 4.07 -12.50 -2.02
CA VAL A 97 3.17 -13.62 -1.69
C VAL A 97 3.44 -14.17 -0.29
N ALA A 98 4.72 -14.35 0.08
CA ALA A 98 5.10 -14.89 1.38
C ALA A 98 4.53 -14.05 2.53
N LEU A 99 4.67 -12.73 2.51
CA LEU A 99 4.13 -11.88 3.58
C LEU A 99 2.60 -11.85 3.60
N VAL A 100 1.95 -11.86 2.43
CA VAL A 100 0.48 -11.88 2.40
C VAL A 100 -0.05 -13.15 3.07
N ARG A 101 0.71 -14.26 3.01
CA ARG A 101 0.37 -15.50 3.73
C ARG A 101 0.60 -15.41 5.25
N GLU A 102 1.38 -14.46 5.75
CA GLU A 102 1.54 -14.21 7.19
C GLU A 102 0.40 -13.38 7.78
N VAL A 103 -0.45 -12.78 6.94
CA VAL A 103 -1.58 -11.99 7.39
C VAL A 103 -2.66 -12.90 7.97
N ALA A 104 -3.22 -12.48 9.10
CA ALA A 104 -4.28 -13.19 9.79
C ALA A 104 -5.52 -13.39 8.90
N ASP A 105 -6.16 -14.54 9.02
CA ASP A 105 -7.25 -14.99 8.14
C ASP A 105 -8.52 -14.11 8.23
N GLU A 106 -8.64 -13.33 9.30
CA GLU A 106 -9.73 -12.39 9.55
C GLU A 106 -9.62 -11.13 8.70
N VAL A 107 -8.42 -10.74 8.29
CA VAL A 107 -8.18 -9.55 7.47
C VAL A 107 -8.68 -9.79 6.05
N ARG A 108 -9.64 -8.99 5.58
CA ARG A 108 -10.27 -9.17 4.27
C ARG A 108 -9.61 -8.39 3.16
N THR A 109 -9.03 -7.24 3.45
CA THR A 109 -8.39 -6.38 2.45
C THR A 109 -6.99 -6.01 2.89
N VAL A 110 -6.00 -6.52 2.17
CA VAL A 110 -4.59 -6.18 2.37
C VAL A 110 -4.12 -5.27 1.24
N VAL A 111 -3.48 -4.15 1.59
CA VAL A 111 -2.81 -3.27 0.63
C VAL A 111 -1.30 -3.46 0.78
N VAL A 112 -0.62 -3.83 -0.29
CA VAL A 112 0.84 -3.87 -0.34
C VAL A 112 1.34 -2.64 -1.08
N VAL A 113 2.17 -1.84 -0.42
CA VAL A 113 2.75 -0.62 -0.99
C VAL A 113 4.25 -0.85 -1.24
N GLY A 114 4.63 -0.84 -2.52
CA GLY A 114 6.00 -1.13 -2.99
C GLY A 114 6.61 0.00 -3.81
#